data_AF-A0A957M7M3-F1
#
_entry.id   AF-A0A957M7M3-F1
#
_cell.length_a   1.000
_cell.length_b   1.000
_cell.length_c   1.000
_cell.angle_alpha   90.00
_cell.angle_beta   90.00
_cell.angle_gamma   90.00
#
_symmetry.space_group_name_H-M   'P 1'
#
loop_
_entity.id
_entity.type
_entity.pdbx_description
1 polymer ?
#
loop_
_entity_poly.entity_id
_entity_poly.type
_entity_poly.pdbx_seq_one_letter_code
_entity_poly.pdbx_strand_id
1 'polypeptide(L)'
;MSDPALTREILRQMIWSAQTIVKRFEPIASPADFTASDAGMEKLDAICMQLIALGESTKRLDKLTDGQLLARYPEVEWKRVMGIRDVISHHYFDLDADVVYSVCADHISALLSTLQHMTLDAELNSDPPEG
;
A
#
# COMPACT_ATOMS: atom_id res chain seq x y z
N MET A 1 10.84 19.47 11.05
CA MET A 1 9.39 19.75 10.88
C MET A 1 8.99 19.13 9.56
N SER A 2 8.16 18.09 9.57
CA SER A 2 7.64 17.45 8.35
C SER A 2 6.81 18.45 7.56
N ASP A 3 6.97 18.47 6.24
CA ASP A 3 6.14 19.27 5.34
C ASP A 3 4.73 18.65 5.26
N PRO A 4 3.68 19.31 5.77
CA PRO A 4 2.33 18.75 5.79
C PRO A 4 1.76 18.54 4.38
N ALA A 5 2.13 19.39 3.41
CA ALA A 5 1.68 19.26 2.04
C ALA A 5 2.30 18.02 1.39
N LEU A 6 3.60 17.80 1.59
CA LEU A 6 4.30 16.62 1.10
C LEU A 6 3.80 15.33 1.76
N THR A 7 3.49 15.38 3.05
CA THR A 7 2.91 14.24 3.79
C THR A 7 1.58 13.81 3.19
N ARG A 8 0.68 14.78 2.93
CA ARG A 8 -0.62 14.53 2.29
C ARG A 8 -0.48 14.00 0.88
N GLU A 9 0.49 14.51 0.11
CA GLU A 9 0.74 14.03 -1.24
C GLU A 9 1.19 12.56 -1.24
N ILE A 10 2.12 12.19 -0.35
CA ILE A 10 2.56 10.79 -0.22
C ILE A 10 1.40 9.89 0.19
N LEU A 11 0.57 10.31 1.15
CA LEU A 11 -0.63 9.54 1.55
C LEU A 11 -1.60 9.33 0.39
N ARG A 12 -1.86 10.37 -0.42
CA ARG A 12 -2.71 10.25 -1.62
C ARG A 12 -2.15 9.27 -2.64
N GLN A 13 -0.83 9.32 -2.88
CA GLN A 13 -0.16 8.37 -3.77
C GLN A 13 -0.28 6.93 -3.28
N MET A 14 -0.15 6.71 -1.97
CA MET A 14 -0.34 5.39 -1.36
C MET A 14 -1.80 4.92 -1.49
N ILE A 15 -2.78 5.77 -1.21
CA ILE A 15 -4.21 5.44 -1.36
C ILE A 15 -4.53 5.06 -2.80
N TRP A 16 -4.06 5.86 -3.77
CA TRP A 16 -4.28 5.59 -5.19
C TRP A 16 -3.66 4.25 -5.61
N SER A 17 -2.46 3.95 -5.13
CA SER A 17 -1.77 2.68 -5.42
C SER A 17 -2.54 1.49 -4.84
N ALA A 18 -2.96 1.59 -3.57
CA ALA A 18 -3.75 0.56 -2.90
C ALA A 18 -5.12 0.33 -3.59
N GLN A 19 -5.84 1.40 -3.96
CA GLN A 19 -7.09 1.30 -4.71
C GLN A 19 -6.89 0.65 -6.09
N THR A 20 -5.79 0.98 -6.76
CA THR A 20 -5.44 0.39 -8.05
C THR A 20 -5.18 -1.11 -7.91
N ILE A 21 -4.50 -1.53 -6.85
CA ILE A 21 -4.30 -2.96 -6.55
C ILE A 21 -5.65 -3.64 -6.33
N VAL A 22 -6.50 -3.11 -5.44
CA VAL A 22 -7.83 -3.70 -5.15
C VAL A 22 -8.65 -3.86 -6.43
N LYS A 23 -8.69 -2.83 -7.28
CA LYS A 23 -9.43 -2.88 -8.56
C LYS A 23 -8.87 -3.92 -9.53
N ARG A 24 -7.55 -4.07 -9.61
CA ARG A 24 -6.91 -5.06 -10.49
C ARG A 24 -7.00 -6.48 -9.94
N PHE A 25 -7.14 -6.60 -8.63
CA PHE A 25 -7.28 -7.85 -7.90
C PHE A 25 -8.72 -8.36 -7.87
N GLU A 26 -9.74 -7.51 -8.04
CA GLU A 26 -11.16 -7.88 -8.08
C GLU A 26 -11.49 -9.12 -8.95
N PRO A 27 -10.97 -9.28 -10.18
CA PRO A 27 -11.24 -10.47 -11.00
C PRO A 27 -10.40 -11.71 -10.63
N ILE A 28 -9.50 -11.61 -9.66
CA ILE A 28 -8.57 -12.68 -9.26
C ILE A 28 -9.17 -13.41 -8.05
N ALA A 29 -9.68 -14.61 -8.25
CA ALA A 29 -10.25 -15.42 -7.18
C ALA A 29 -9.21 -16.35 -6.55
N SER A 30 -8.16 -16.69 -7.29
CA SER A 30 -7.09 -17.59 -6.85
C SER A 30 -5.72 -17.20 -7.43
N PRO A 31 -4.61 -17.66 -6.83
CA PRO A 31 -3.27 -17.49 -7.38
C PRO A 31 -3.14 -17.99 -8.83
N ALA A 32 -3.85 -19.06 -9.17
CA ALA A 32 -3.87 -19.62 -10.52
C ALA A 32 -4.45 -18.66 -11.57
N ASP A 33 -5.35 -17.73 -11.20
CA ASP A 33 -5.91 -16.77 -12.14
C ASP A 33 -4.86 -15.76 -12.64
N PHE A 34 -3.78 -15.55 -11.88
CA PHE A 34 -2.64 -14.75 -12.34
C PHE A 34 -1.85 -15.45 -13.45
N THR A 35 -1.70 -16.77 -13.40
CA THR A 35 -0.86 -17.52 -14.35
C THR A 35 -1.67 -18.21 -15.46
N ALA A 36 -3.00 -18.22 -15.35
CA ALA A 36 -3.90 -18.86 -16.31
C ALA A 36 -4.01 -18.14 -17.66
N SER A 37 -3.57 -16.89 -17.78
CA SER A 37 -3.61 -16.11 -19.03
C SER A 37 -2.60 -14.98 -19.06
N ASP A 38 -2.23 -14.52 -20.25
CA ASP A 38 -1.38 -13.33 -20.44
C ASP A 38 -1.97 -12.10 -19.73
N ALA A 39 -3.30 -11.94 -19.78
CA ALA A 39 -4.01 -10.87 -19.09
C ALA A 39 -3.96 -10.99 -17.56
N GLY A 40 -3.78 -12.21 -17.03
CA GLY A 40 -3.53 -12.47 -15.61
C GLY A 40 -2.11 -12.07 -15.22
N MET A 41 -1.13 -12.44 -16.05
CA MET A 41 0.28 -12.08 -15.83
C MET A 41 0.49 -10.57 -15.91
N GLU A 42 -0.15 -9.89 -16.87
CA GLU A 42 -0.14 -8.42 -16.93
C GLU A 42 -0.72 -7.78 -15.66
N LYS A 43 -1.76 -8.37 -15.06
CA LYS A 43 -2.31 -7.88 -13.78
C LYS A 43 -1.33 -8.13 -12.63
N LEU A 44 -0.69 -9.29 -12.60
CA LEU A 44 0.32 -9.61 -11.60
C LEU A 44 1.47 -8.60 -11.66
N ASP A 45 2.05 -8.37 -12.83
CA ASP A 45 3.13 -7.39 -13.04
C ASP A 45 2.68 -5.99 -12.59
N ALA A 46 1.48 -5.60 -12.99
CA ALA A 46 0.91 -4.31 -12.64
C ALA A 46 0.64 -4.16 -11.14
N ILE A 47 0.25 -5.23 -10.43
CA ILE A 47 0.08 -5.25 -8.97
C ILE A 47 1.44 -5.20 -8.27
N CYS A 48 2.40 -6.01 -8.70
CA CYS A 48 3.77 -6.02 -8.19
C CYS A 48 4.40 -4.62 -8.23
N MET A 49 4.24 -3.90 -9.35
CA MET A 49 4.72 -2.53 -9.47
C MET A 49 4.05 -1.57 -8.47
N GLN A 50 2.75 -1.71 -8.22
CA GLN A 50 2.05 -0.89 -7.22
C GLN A 50 2.45 -1.26 -5.78
N LEU A 51 2.71 -2.53 -5.49
CA LEU A 51 3.22 -2.97 -4.19
C LEU A 51 4.60 -2.38 -3.91
N ILE A 52 5.49 -2.39 -4.90
CA ILE A 52 6.81 -1.75 -4.78
C ILE A 52 6.65 -0.24 -4.51
N ALA A 53 5.80 0.44 -5.27
CA ALA A 53 5.53 1.87 -5.08
C ALA A 53 4.95 2.18 -3.68
N LEU A 54 4.09 1.30 -3.15
CA LEU A 54 3.58 1.40 -1.77
C LEU A 54 4.70 1.28 -0.74
N GLY A 55 5.59 0.30 -0.89
CA GLY A 55 6.73 0.12 0.02
C GLY A 55 7.66 1.33 0.04
N GLU A 56 7.99 1.88 -1.14
CA GLU A 56 8.83 3.07 -1.24
C GLU A 56 8.17 4.32 -0.66
N SER A 57 6.87 4.51 -0.94
CA SER A 57 6.09 5.62 -0.41
C SER A 57 5.97 5.55 1.11
N THR A 58 5.75 4.35 1.66
CA THR A 58 5.72 4.12 3.11
C THR A 58 7.06 4.49 3.75
N LYS A 59 8.18 4.05 3.16
CA LYS A 59 9.52 4.37 3.66
C LYS A 59 9.83 5.86 3.60
N ARG A 60 9.37 6.53 2.54
CA ARG A 60 9.50 7.98 2.38
C ARG A 60 8.68 8.72 3.44
N LEU A 61 7.46 8.27 3.71
CA LEU A 61 6.58 8.83 4.73
C LEU A 61 7.15 8.65 6.14
N ASP A 62 7.65 7.46 6.46
CA ASP A 62 8.32 7.17 7.72
C ASP A 62 9.50 8.12 7.96
N LYS A 63 10.38 8.26 6.96
CA LYS A 63 11.51 9.18 7.01
C LYS A 63 11.09 10.65 7.11
N LEU A 64 10.03 11.05 6.40
CA LEU A 64 9.54 12.44 6.43
C LEU A 64 8.98 12.80 7.81
N THR A 65 8.39 11.84 8.51
CA THR A 65 7.69 12.02 9.79
C THR A 65 8.51 11.57 10.98
N ASP A 66 9.79 11.24 10.79
CA ASP A 66 10.68 10.66 11.80
C ASP A 66 10.05 9.46 12.55
N GLY A 67 9.26 8.66 11.84
CA GLY A 67 8.51 7.51 12.35
C GLY A 67 7.33 7.84 13.27
N GLN A 68 7.05 9.11 13.52
CA GLN A 68 6.01 9.51 14.48
C GLN A 68 4.60 9.30 13.95
N LEU A 69 4.39 9.49 12.63
CA LEU A 69 3.06 9.36 12.05
C LEU A 69 2.61 7.90 12.03
N LEU A 70 3.44 7.01 11.48
CA LEU A 70 3.11 5.58 11.36
C LEU A 70 2.96 4.90 12.72
N ALA A 71 3.72 5.34 13.73
CA ALA A 71 3.61 4.82 15.11
C ALA A 71 2.23 5.03 15.74
N ARG A 72 1.42 5.96 15.22
CA ARG A 72 0.04 6.19 15.68
C ARG A 72 -0.96 5.15 15.19
N TYR A 73 -0.58 4.33 14.20
CA TYR A 73 -1.44 3.35 13.54
C TYR A 73 -0.81 1.95 13.63
N PRO A 74 -0.73 1.35 14.83
CA PRO A 74 -0.06 0.06 15.05
C PRO A 74 -0.80 -1.15 14.46
N GLU A 75 -2.02 -0.98 13.96
CA GLU A 75 -2.82 -2.01 13.31
C GLU A 75 -2.20 -2.52 11.99
N VAL A 76 -1.33 -1.72 11.36
CA VAL A 76 -0.60 -2.10 10.16
C VAL A 76 0.86 -2.40 10.51
N GLU A 77 1.37 -3.55 10.05
CA GLU A 77 2.78 -3.88 10.17
C GLU A 77 3.64 -3.09 9.16
N TRP A 78 3.85 -1.80 9.41
CA TRP A 78 4.58 -0.87 8.51
C TRP A 78 5.96 -1.38 8.07
N LYS A 79 6.66 -2.11 8.94
CA LYS A 79 7.96 -2.73 8.60
C LYS A 79 7.84 -3.74 7.47
N ARG A 80 6.76 -4.54 7.43
CA ARG A 80 6.50 -5.47 6.33
C ARG A 80 6.11 -4.74 5.06
N VAL A 81 5.29 -3.69 5.18
CA VAL A 81 4.91 -2.85 4.04
C VAL A 81 6.15 -2.22 3.39
N MET A 82 7.09 -1.68 4.18
CA MET A 82 8.35 -1.16 3.68
C MET A 82 9.26 -2.24 3.06
N GLY A 83 9.19 -3.47 3.55
CA GLY A 83 9.94 -4.62 3.05
C GLY A 83 9.32 -5.30 1.82
N ILE A 84 8.13 -4.87 1.37
CA ILE A 84 7.41 -5.57 0.31
C ILE A 84 8.18 -5.62 -1.01
N ARG A 85 8.99 -4.59 -1.31
CA ARG A 85 9.85 -4.59 -2.49
C ARG A 85 10.84 -5.75 -2.46
N ASP A 86 11.43 -6.04 -1.31
CA ASP A 86 12.43 -7.09 -1.17
C ASP A 86 11.76 -8.47 -1.24
N VAL A 87 10.54 -8.59 -0.70
CA VAL A 87 9.68 -9.79 -0.87
C VAL A 87 9.37 -10.01 -2.35
N ILE A 88 8.81 -9.01 -3.04
CA ILE A 88 8.49 -9.11 -4.47
C ILE A 88 9.77 -9.43 -5.26
N SER A 89 10.87 -8.68 -5.09
CA SER A 89 12.09 -8.89 -5.88
C SER A 89 12.69 -10.30 -5.72
N HIS A 90 12.62 -10.90 -4.52
CA HIS A 90 13.11 -12.26 -4.31
C HIS A 90 12.12 -13.32 -4.82
N HIS A 91 10.82 -13.14 -4.61
CA HIS A 91 9.79 -14.12 -5.00
C HIS A 91 9.29 -13.94 -6.45
N TYR A 92 9.73 -12.89 -7.16
CA TYR A 92 9.34 -12.58 -8.54
C TYR A 92 9.89 -13.60 -9.54
N PHE A 93 11.13 -14.09 -9.33
CA PHE A 93 11.76 -15.04 -10.26
C PHE A 93 11.12 -16.43 -10.23
N ASP A 94 10.68 -16.86 -9.04
CA ASP A 94 9.88 -18.07 -8.86
C ASP A 94 8.37 -17.78 -8.96
N LEU A 95 8.02 -16.55 -9.40
CA LEU A 95 6.69 -15.99 -9.61
C LEU A 95 5.64 -16.59 -8.67
N ASP A 96 5.89 -16.43 -7.37
CA ASP A 96 5.03 -17.01 -6.34
C ASP A 96 3.73 -16.19 -6.24
N ALA A 97 2.83 -16.45 -7.20
CA ALA A 97 1.53 -15.83 -7.32
C ALA A 97 0.71 -16.01 -6.04
N ASP A 98 0.98 -17.07 -5.26
CA ASP A 98 0.38 -17.31 -3.95
C ASP A 98 0.77 -16.23 -2.93
N VAL A 99 2.05 -15.83 -2.90
CA VAL A 99 2.52 -14.76 -2.02
C VAL A 99 1.88 -13.43 -2.39
N VAL A 100 1.86 -13.08 -3.68
CA VAL A 100 1.24 -11.82 -4.13
C VAL A 100 -0.26 -11.82 -3.85
N TYR A 101 -0.93 -12.95 -4.10
CA TYR A 101 -2.34 -13.13 -3.82
C TYR A 101 -2.65 -12.95 -2.33
N SER A 102 -1.91 -13.62 -1.43
CA SER A 102 -2.10 -13.50 0.02
C SER A 102 -1.91 -12.05 0.49
N VAL A 103 -0.86 -11.36 0.02
CA VAL A 103 -0.66 -9.95 0.38
C VAL A 103 -1.84 -9.09 -0.06
N CYS A 104 -2.34 -9.30 -1.28
CA CYS A 104 -3.47 -8.53 -1.81
C CYS A 104 -4.78 -8.84 -1.07
N ALA A 105 -5.06 -10.12 -0.82
CA ALA A 105 -6.29 -10.57 -0.17
C ALA A 105 -6.34 -10.17 1.31
N ASP A 106 -5.24 -10.34 2.04
CA ASP A 106 -5.25 -10.26 3.50
C ASP A 106 -4.86 -8.86 4.02
N HIS A 107 -4.01 -8.13 3.29
CA HIS A 107 -3.36 -6.94 3.84
C HIS A 107 -3.71 -5.63 3.14
N ILE A 108 -3.94 -5.63 1.82
CA ILE A 108 -4.15 -4.38 1.07
C ILE A 108 -5.43 -3.66 1.48
N SER A 109 -6.51 -4.39 1.75
CA SER A 109 -7.77 -3.80 2.21
C SER A 109 -7.59 -3.06 3.55
N ALA A 110 -6.91 -3.68 4.52
CA ALA A 110 -6.64 -3.08 5.82
C ALA A 110 -5.70 -1.86 5.71
N LEU A 111 -4.68 -1.95 4.86
CA LEU A 111 -3.78 -0.84 4.56
C LEU A 111 -4.53 0.35 3.97
N LEU A 112 -5.41 0.11 2.99
CA LEU A 112 -6.20 1.17 2.35
C LEU A 112 -7.09 1.89 3.37
N SER A 113 -7.83 1.15 4.20
CA SER A 113 -8.67 1.73 5.25
C SER A 113 -7.86 2.57 6.23
N THR A 114 -6.68 2.09 6.62
CA THR A 114 -5.79 2.81 7.53
C THR A 114 -5.30 4.12 6.90
N LEU A 115 -4.87 4.11 5.65
CA LEU A 115 -4.40 5.31 4.94
C LEU A 115 -5.50 6.36 4.75
N GLN A 116 -6.73 5.90 4.49
CA GLN A 116 -7.91 6.79 4.44
C GLN A 116 -8.19 7.41 5.80
N HIS A 117 -8.12 6.63 6.88
CA HIS A 117 -8.20 7.14 8.25
C HIS A 117 -7.11 8.17 8.55
N MET A 118 -5.86 7.93 8.16
CA MET A 118 -4.78 8.92 8.36
C MET A 118 -5.07 10.26 7.69
N THR A 119 -5.65 10.22 6.49
CA THR A 119 -5.99 11.41 5.73
C THR A 119 -7.12 12.19 6.41
N LEU A 120 -8.16 11.47 6.87
CA LEU A 120 -9.27 12.06 7.61
C LEU A 120 -8.81 12.70 8.93
N ASP A 121 -7.95 12.00 9.70
CA ASP A 121 -7.36 12.53 10.93
C ASP A 121 -6.55 13.80 10.66
N ALA A 122 -5.80 13.84 9.55
CA ALA A 122 -5.04 15.01 9.17
C ALA A 122 -5.94 16.20 8.79
N GLU A 123 -7.14 15.96 8.23
CA GLU A 123 -8.13 16.99 7.92
C GLU A 123 -8.86 17.48 9.18
N LEU A 124 -9.28 16.58 10.07
CA LEU A 124 -9.95 16.91 11.33
C LEU A 124 -9.08 17.71 12.29
N ASN A 125 -7.76 17.46 12.31
CA ASN A 125 -6.82 18.23 13.12
C ASN A 125 -6.39 19.56 12.47
N SER A 126 -6.84 19.85 11.24
CA SER A 126 -6.55 21.11 10.53
C SER A 126 -7.62 22.18 10.74
N ASP A 127 -8.77 21.84 11.32
CA ASP A 127 -9.86 22.78 11.60
C ASP A 127 -10.02 22.90 13.13
N PRO A 128 -9.76 24.07 13.76
CA PRO A 128 -10.31 24.31 15.07
C PRO A 128 -11.84 24.31 14.94
N PRO A 129 -12.60 23.77 15.91
CA PRO A 129 -14.03 24.03 15.93
C PRO A 129 -14.22 25.55 16.02
N GLU A 130 -14.73 26.17 14.94
CA GLU A 130 -15.36 27.47 15.07
C GLU A 130 -16.60 27.29 15.96
N GLY A 131 -16.46 27.67 17.24
CA GLY A 131 -17.58 27.78 18.19
C GLY A 131 -17.33 27.14 19.54
#